data_AF-A0A7V6HCH7-F1
#
_entry.id   AF-A0A7V6HCH7-F1
#
_cell.length_a   1.000
_cell.length_b   1.000
_cell.length_c   1.000
_cell.angle_alpha   90.00
_cell.angle_beta   90.00
_cell.angle_gamma   90.00
#
_symmetry.space_group_name_H-M   'P 1'
#
loop_
_entity.id
_entity.type
_entity.pdbx_description
1 polymer ?
#
loop_
_entity_poly.entity_id
_entity_poly.type
_entity_poly.pdbx_seq_one_letter_code
_entity_poly.pdbx_strand_id
1 'polypeptide(L)'
;MKRKYILLTVILLVVIGWGIRFYYVNATFDGPKLQYFKTGEKVPYENDFFYREDEVIDGYFITVEGATLYPIEDYLALHDIEYATLQRMNPDGYIPDYIYAVDVVFENEGNTDTSMGLNMFATLLISADLRLMINTDIWTLMYPHLQGSLTFKLHTDTTQALQLPYAVETQWEQDQMHTNDLSDRQFVLNITQYPTRKLIAVDRYD
;
A
#
# COMPACT_ATOMS: atom_id res chain seq x y z
N MET A 1 23.18 -45.10 29.57
CA MET A 1 21.89 -45.50 28.97
C MET A 1 20.72 -44.64 29.49
N LYS A 2 20.44 -44.58 30.80
CA LYS A 2 19.33 -43.77 31.37
C LYS A 2 19.31 -42.29 30.95
N ARG A 3 20.46 -41.60 30.92
CA ARG A 3 20.57 -40.20 30.44
C ARG A 3 20.15 -40.01 28.96
N LYS A 4 20.40 -41.01 28.09
CA LYS A 4 20.00 -40.94 26.67
C LYS A 4 18.48 -41.05 26.52
N TYR A 5 17.85 -41.91 27.30
CA TYR A 5 16.39 -42.04 27.33
C TYR A 5 15.72 -40.78 27.88
N ILE A 6 16.25 -40.18 28.95
CA ILE A 6 15.76 -38.91 29.48
C ILE A 6 15.86 -37.80 28.43
N LEU A 7 16.99 -37.70 27.73
CA LEU A 7 17.18 -36.70 26.67
C LEU A 7 16.17 -36.90 25.51
N LEU A 8 15.97 -38.15 25.07
CA LEU A 8 14.99 -38.48 24.03
C LEU A 8 13.56 -38.13 24.45
N THR A 9 13.19 -38.39 25.71
CA THR A 9 11.88 -38.03 26.24
C THR A 9 11.69 -36.51 26.27
N VAL A 10 12.70 -35.74 26.68
CA VAL A 10 12.63 -34.27 26.70
C VAL A 10 12.46 -33.72 25.28
N ILE A 11 13.23 -34.21 24.31
CA ILE A 11 13.10 -33.80 22.90
C ILE A 11 11.71 -34.13 22.38
N LEU A 12 11.19 -35.32 22.66
CA LEU A 12 9.86 -35.72 22.24
C LEU A 12 8.77 -34.80 22.81
N LEU A 13 8.86 -34.44 24.10
CA LEU A 13 7.92 -33.51 24.74
C LEU A 13 7.99 -32.10 24.13
N VAL A 14 9.19 -31.61 23.79
CA VAL A 14 9.36 -30.32 23.11
C VAL A 14 8.72 -30.36 21.72
N VAL A 15 8.92 -31.43 20.95
CA VAL A 15 8.34 -31.58 19.62
C VAL A 15 6.82 -31.67 19.69
N ILE A 16 6.27 -32.44 20.64
CA ILE A 16 4.82 -32.54 20.85
C ILE A 16 4.24 -31.18 21.28
N GLY A 17 4.88 -30.49 22.22
CA GLY A 17 4.45 -29.16 22.67
C GLY A 17 4.47 -28.12 21.54
N TRP A 18 5.53 -28.12 20.73
CA TRP A 18 5.63 -27.29 19.53
C TRP A 18 4.52 -27.63 18.52
N GLY A 19 4.29 -28.92 18.25
CA GLY A 19 3.24 -29.37 17.34
C GLY A 19 1.83 -28.96 17.79
N ILE A 20 1.53 -29.08 19.09
CA ILE A 20 0.26 -28.63 19.67
C ILE A 20 0.11 -27.12 19.51
N ARG A 21 1.14 -26.34 19.85
CA ARG A 21 1.09 -24.88 19.74
C ARG A 21 0.98 -24.43 18.28
N PHE A 22 1.75 -25.03 17.39
CA PHE A 22 1.69 -24.78 15.95
C PHE A 22 0.28 -25.07 15.41
N TYR A 23 -0.29 -26.23 15.74
CA TYR A 23 -1.66 -26.57 15.34
C TYR A 23 -2.67 -25.57 15.90
N TYR A 24 -2.60 -25.28 17.20
CA TYR A 24 -3.53 -24.34 17.84
C TYR A 24 -3.47 -22.96 17.19
N VAL A 25 -2.27 -22.38 17.02
CA VAL A 25 -2.10 -21.06 16.41
C VAL A 25 -2.66 -21.04 14.98
N ASN A 26 -2.36 -22.05 14.15
CA ASN A 26 -2.87 -22.07 12.78
C ASN A 26 -4.38 -22.37 12.70
N ALA A 27 -4.92 -23.17 13.62
CA ALA A 27 -6.35 -23.50 13.65
C ALA A 27 -7.23 -22.37 14.20
N THR A 28 -6.67 -21.45 14.99
CA THR A 28 -7.40 -20.31 15.57
C THR A 28 -7.00 -18.96 14.97
N PHE A 29 -6.15 -18.96 13.93
CA PHE A 29 -5.75 -17.72 13.28
C PHE A 29 -6.81 -17.32 12.25
N ASP A 30 -7.66 -16.36 12.63
CA ASP A 30 -8.74 -15.84 11.79
C ASP A 30 -8.27 -14.76 10.78
N GLY A 31 -6.95 -14.57 10.65
CA GLY A 31 -6.38 -13.49 9.83
C GLY A 31 -6.52 -12.11 10.48
N PRO A 32 -6.07 -11.05 9.79
CA PRO A 32 -6.27 -9.68 10.24
C PRO A 32 -7.75 -9.29 10.15
N LYS A 33 -8.21 -8.48 11.10
CA LYS A 33 -9.58 -7.96 11.09
C LYS A 33 -9.73 -6.95 9.96
N LEU A 34 -10.75 -7.10 9.13
CA LEU A 34 -11.04 -6.13 8.07
C LEU A 34 -11.82 -4.95 8.64
N GLN A 35 -11.41 -3.73 8.32
CA GLN A 35 -12.14 -2.51 8.64
C GLN A 35 -12.28 -1.66 7.37
N TYR A 36 -13.51 -1.34 7.02
CA TYR A 36 -13.84 -0.57 5.83
C TYR A 36 -14.24 0.85 6.20
N PHE A 37 -13.71 1.81 5.44
CA PHE A 37 -13.98 3.23 5.55
C PHE A 37 -14.49 3.76 4.21
N LYS A 38 -15.21 4.88 4.25
CA LYS A 38 -15.72 5.55 3.05
C LYS A 38 -14.72 6.61 2.56
N THR A 39 -14.84 6.97 1.29
CA THR A 39 -14.21 8.17 0.74
C THR A 39 -14.57 9.40 1.59
N GLY A 40 -13.60 10.27 1.84
CA GLY A 40 -13.72 11.47 2.66
C GLY A 40 -13.64 11.22 4.18
N GLU A 41 -13.55 9.97 4.64
CA GLU A 41 -13.31 9.69 6.07
C GLU A 41 -11.82 9.84 6.40
N LYS A 42 -11.53 10.57 7.49
CA LYS A 42 -10.20 10.65 8.08
C LYS A 42 -9.91 9.37 8.85
N VAL A 43 -8.95 8.59 8.36
CA VAL A 43 -8.62 7.26 8.91
C VAL A 43 -7.27 7.28 9.62
N PRO A 44 -7.20 6.91 10.91
CA PRO A 44 -5.93 6.83 11.63
C PRO A 44 -5.19 5.53 11.31
N TYR A 45 -3.85 5.59 11.25
CA TYR A 45 -3.00 4.40 11.19
C TYR A 45 -2.96 3.66 12.54
N GLU A 46 -2.95 4.39 13.65
CA GLU A 46 -2.90 3.85 15.03
C GLU A 46 -1.71 2.89 15.21
N ASN A 47 -1.95 1.74 15.85
CA ASN A 47 -0.96 0.69 16.09
C ASN A 47 -0.94 -0.38 14.97
N ASP A 48 -1.54 -0.12 13.82
CA ASP A 48 -1.54 -1.04 12.69
C ASP A 48 -0.32 -0.81 11.78
N PHE A 49 0.12 -1.86 11.11
CA PHE A 49 1.33 -1.91 10.28
C PHE A 49 1.15 -2.84 9.07
N PHE A 50 2.11 -2.84 8.14
CA PHE A 50 2.07 -3.69 6.94
C PHE A 50 2.75 -5.05 7.14
N TYR A 51 4.01 -5.04 7.58
CA TYR A 51 4.83 -6.25 7.66
C TYR A 51 5.35 -6.51 9.07
N ARG A 52 5.73 -5.46 9.79
CA ARG A 52 6.40 -5.57 11.09
C ARG A 52 5.88 -4.53 12.08
N GLU A 53 5.80 -4.91 13.35
CA GLU A 53 5.34 -4.01 14.44
C GLU A 53 6.22 -2.77 14.61
N ASP A 54 7.48 -2.80 14.18
CA ASP A 54 8.36 -1.64 14.21
C ASP A 54 8.02 -0.59 13.15
N GLU A 55 7.03 -0.82 12.28
CA GLU A 55 6.54 0.11 11.24
C GLU A 55 5.37 0.98 11.69
N VAL A 56 4.97 0.88 12.97
CA VAL A 56 3.86 1.66 13.53
C VAL A 56 4.12 3.16 13.43
N ILE A 57 3.13 3.89 12.92
CA ILE A 57 3.17 5.34 12.73
C ILE A 57 1.98 6.02 13.42
N ASP A 58 1.71 5.64 14.67
CA ASP A 58 0.61 6.19 15.48
C ASP A 58 0.61 7.73 15.50
N GLY A 59 -0.55 8.37 15.31
CA GLY A 59 -0.66 9.82 15.09
C GLY A 59 -0.61 10.25 13.62
N TYR A 60 -0.34 9.34 12.68
CA TYR A 60 -0.61 9.59 11.25
C TYR A 60 -2.06 9.28 10.88
N PHE A 61 -2.57 10.05 9.93
CA PHE A 61 -3.88 9.89 9.33
C PHE A 61 -3.81 10.01 7.82
N ILE A 62 -4.78 9.39 7.15
CA ILE A 62 -5.02 9.54 5.72
C ILE A 62 -6.51 9.76 5.47
N THR A 63 -6.82 10.68 4.57
CA THR A 63 -8.15 10.87 3.99
C THR A 63 -8.04 10.66 2.48
N VAL A 64 -8.90 9.82 1.91
CA VAL A 64 -9.03 9.70 0.44
C VAL A 64 -10.13 10.65 0.00
N GLU A 65 -9.80 11.62 -0.83
CA GLU A 65 -10.78 12.62 -1.32
C GLU A 65 -11.56 12.07 -2.52
N GLY A 66 -10.90 11.27 -3.35
CA GLY A 66 -11.48 10.63 -4.53
C GLY A 66 -10.41 10.28 -5.54
N ALA A 67 -10.83 9.95 -6.76
CA ALA A 67 -9.91 9.63 -7.84
C ALA A 67 -10.40 10.00 -9.23
N THR A 68 -9.46 10.14 -10.16
CA THR A 68 -9.74 10.31 -11.59
C THR A 68 -8.89 9.34 -12.39
N LEU A 69 -9.50 8.73 -13.41
CA LEU A 69 -8.78 7.90 -14.39
C LEU A 69 -8.40 8.78 -15.58
N TYR A 70 -7.10 8.93 -15.82
CA TYR A 70 -6.57 9.73 -16.92
C TYR A 70 -5.89 8.85 -17.96
N PRO A 71 -6.05 9.13 -19.26
CA PRO A 71 -5.06 8.72 -20.25
C PRO A 71 -3.67 9.25 -19.86
N ILE A 72 -2.62 8.47 -20.10
CA ILE A 72 -1.26 8.81 -19.66
C ILE A 72 -0.80 10.18 -20.18
N GLU A 73 -1.07 10.51 -21.44
CA GLU A 73 -0.66 11.79 -22.03
C GLU A 73 -1.33 12.98 -21.31
N ASP A 74 -2.62 12.88 -21.00
CA ASP A 74 -3.38 13.91 -20.28
C ASP A 74 -2.87 14.07 -18.85
N TYR A 75 -2.56 12.95 -18.18
CA TYR A 75 -2.02 12.97 -16.82
C TYR A 75 -0.65 13.65 -16.76
N LEU A 76 0.24 13.31 -17.69
CA LEU A 76 1.56 13.93 -17.75
C LEU A 76 1.48 15.42 -18.07
N ALA A 77 0.59 15.82 -18.99
CA ALA A 77 0.35 17.22 -19.30
C ALA A 77 -0.19 18.01 -18.09
N LEU A 78 -1.08 17.41 -17.28
CA LEU A 78 -1.60 18.03 -16.04
C LEU A 78 -0.49 18.39 -15.04
N HIS A 79 0.60 17.62 -15.03
CA HIS A 79 1.74 17.79 -14.12
C HIS A 79 2.96 18.45 -14.77
N ASP A 80 2.80 19.06 -15.96
CA ASP A 80 3.90 19.66 -16.73
C ASP A 80 5.07 18.69 -17.02
N ILE A 81 4.76 17.39 -17.17
CA ILE A 81 5.74 16.34 -17.48
C ILE A 81 5.71 16.04 -18.98
N GLU A 82 6.85 16.18 -19.65
CA GLU A 82 6.97 15.78 -21.05
C GLU A 82 7.01 14.25 -21.19
N TYR A 83 6.21 13.68 -22.09
CA TYR A 83 6.21 12.24 -22.41
C TYR A 83 7.61 11.70 -22.77
N ALA A 84 8.39 12.51 -23.51
CA ALA A 84 9.77 12.16 -23.86
C ALA A 84 10.71 12.03 -22.65
N THR A 85 10.40 12.68 -21.53
CA THR A 85 11.15 12.53 -20.28
C THR A 85 10.87 11.16 -19.67
N LEU A 86 9.61 10.74 -19.62
CA LEU A 86 9.22 9.41 -19.15
C LEU A 86 9.88 8.31 -20.01
N GLN A 87 9.79 8.43 -21.34
CA GLN A 87 10.48 7.52 -22.27
C GLN A 87 11.99 7.48 -22.05
N ARG A 88 12.64 8.60 -21.74
CA ARG A 88 14.10 8.62 -21.52
C ARG A 88 14.50 7.92 -20.23
N MET A 89 13.68 8.02 -19.19
CA MET A 89 13.92 7.29 -17.93
C MET A 89 13.72 5.79 -18.12
N ASN A 90 12.78 5.40 -18.98
CA ASN A 90 12.42 4.01 -19.20
C ASN A 90 12.35 3.64 -20.70
N PRO A 91 13.49 3.68 -21.42
CA PRO A 91 13.52 3.64 -22.89
C PRO A 91 13.06 2.32 -23.50
N ASP A 92 13.25 1.23 -22.77
CA ASP A 92 12.87 -0.12 -23.18
C ASP A 92 11.73 -0.68 -22.30
N GLY A 93 11.17 0.14 -21.41
CA GLY A 93 10.17 -0.31 -20.45
C GLY A 93 8.74 -0.04 -20.88
N TYR A 94 7.85 -0.69 -20.15
CA TYR A 94 6.42 -0.53 -20.28
C TYR A 94 5.98 0.84 -19.74
N ILE A 95 5.16 1.54 -20.52
CA ILE A 95 4.47 2.77 -20.14
C ILE A 95 2.96 2.45 -20.10
N PRO A 96 2.27 2.73 -18.98
CA PRO A 96 0.84 2.44 -18.87
C PRO A 96 0.02 3.39 -19.75
N ASP A 97 -1.10 2.90 -20.27
CA ASP A 97 -2.05 3.68 -21.08
C ASP A 97 -2.86 4.65 -20.21
N TYR A 98 -3.08 4.29 -18.95
CA TYR A 98 -3.90 5.06 -18.01
C TYR A 98 -3.27 5.14 -16.63
N ILE A 99 -3.52 6.26 -15.95
CA ILE A 99 -3.20 6.47 -14.53
C ILE A 99 -4.48 6.63 -13.74
N TYR A 100 -4.64 5.79 -12.73
CA TYR A 100 -5.68 5.93 -11.72
C TYR A 100 -5.12 6.84 -10.61
N ALA A 101 -5.41 8.14 -10.74
CA ALA A 101 -4.88 9.18 -9.89
C ALA A 101 -5.75 9.34 -8.64
N VAL A 102 -5.24 8.92 -7.48
CA VAL A 102 -5.99 8.97 -6.21
C VAL A 102 -5.53 10.18 -5.42
N ASP A 103 -6.46 11.09 -5.11
CA ASP A 103 -6.19 12.27 -4.29
C ASP A 103 -6.33 11.91 -2.82
N VAL A 104 -5.27 12.16 -2.06
CA VAL A 104 -5.20 11.85 -0.64
C VAL A 104 -4.65 13.03 0.16
N VAL A 105 -5.09 13.12 1.40
CA VAL A 105 -4.54 14.06 2.39
C VAL A 105 -3.93 13.23 3.51
N PHE A 106 -2.62 13.40 3.71
CA PHE A 106 -1.91 12.84 4.86
C PHE A 106 -1.76 13.91 5.94
N GLU A 107 -1.94 13.49 7.18
CA GLU A 107 -1.76 14.36 8.35
C GLU A 107 -0.89 13.64 9.38
N ASN A 108 0.01 14.39 10.03
CA ASN A 108 0.73 13.95 11.21
C ASN A 108 0.28 14.82 12.39
N GLU A 109 -0.40 14.24 13.36
CA GLU A 109 -0.82 14.92 14.60
C GLU A 109 -0.03 14.36 15.78
N GLY A 110 0.90 15.15 16.31
CA GLY A 110 1.66 14.80 17.51
C GLY A 110 2.68 13.65 17.37
N ASN A 111 2.82 13.00 16.20
CA ASN A 111 3.88 12.01 16.00
C ASN A 111 5.23 12.71 15.77
N THR A 112 6.14 12.48 16.72
CA THR A 112 7.53 12.97 16.69
C THR A 112 8.54 11.87 16.38
N ASP A 113 8.12 10.62 16.21
CA ASP A 113 9.00 9.52 15.84
C ASP A 113 9.46 9.70 14.38
N THR A 114 10.75 9.54 14.17
CA THR A 114 11.39 9.70 12.87
C THR A 114 11.98 8.41 12.33
N SER A 115 11.85 7.30 13.07
CA SER A 115 12.36 5.99 12.70
C SER A 115 11.62 5.36 11.52
N MET A 116 10.31 5.66 11.39
CA MET A 116 9.42 5.16 10.35
C MET A 116 8.63 6.28 9.67
N GLY A 117 8.00 5.97 8.54
CA GLY A 117 7.20 6.90 7.77
C GLY A 117 6.14 6.21 6.92
N LEU A 118 5.41 7.00 6.15
CA LEU A 118 4.38 6.54 5.24
C LEU A 118 5.00 5.68 4.13
N ASN A 119 4.50 4.46 3.94
CA ASN A 119 5.02 3.49 2.97
C ASN A 119 4.10 3.35 1.76
N MET A 120 4.43 4.06 0.69
CA MET A 120 3.67 4.06 -0.56
C MET A 120 3.85 2.78 -1.38
N PHE A 121 4.93 2.04 -1.18
CA PHE A 121 5.12 0.74 -1.83
C PHE A 121 4.10 -0.30 -1.33
N ALA A 122 3.80 -0.30 -0.03
CA ALA A 122 2.85 -1.21 0.58
C ALA A 122 1.39 -0.72 0.49
N THR A 123 1.19 0.57 0.24
CA THR A 123 -0.13 1.19 0.10
C THR A 123 -0.68 0.90 -1.29
N LEU A 124 -1.40 -0.20 -1.42
CA LEU A 124 -1.92 -0.71 -2.69
C LEU A 124 -3.36 -0.26 -2.94
N LEU A 125 -3.66 0.10 -4.18
CA LEU A 125 -5.03 0.24 -4.65
C LEU A 125 -5.53 -1.13 -5.12
N ILE A 126 -6.57 -1.66 -4.51
CA ILE A 126 -7.01 -3.04 -4.72
C ILE A 126 -8.47 -3.12 -5.14
N SER A 127 -8.76 -4.09 -5.99
CA SER A 127 -10.09 -4.58 -6.31
C SER A 127 -10.11 -6.11 -6.16
N ALA A 128 -11.21 -6.77 -6.51
CA ALA A 128 -11.43 -8.20 -6.22
C ALA A 128 -10.33 -9.12 -6.77
N ASP A 129 -9.82 -8.82 -7.96
CA ASP A 129 -8.90 -9.63 -8.76
C ASP A 129 -7.71 -8.82 -9.30
N LEU A 130 -7.59 -7.56 -8.89
CA LEU A 130 -6.59 -6.62 -9.37
C LEU A 130 -5.95 -5.87 -8.22
N ARG A 131 -4.64 -5.68 -8.29
CA ARG A 131 -3.92 -4.70 -7.47
C ARG A 131 -3.19 -3.75 -8.40
N LEU A 132 -3.20 -2.48 -8.06
CA LEU A 132 -2.40 -1.47 -8.72
C LEU A 132 -1.36 -0.95 -7.73
N MET A 133 -0.16 -0.70 -8.25
CA MET A 133 0.94 -0.10 -7.51
C MET A 133 1.14 1.33 -8.00
N ILE A 134 1.75 2.17 -7.16
CA ILE A 134 2.19 3.49 -7.59
C ILE A 134 3.21 3.31 -8.71
N ASN A 135 2.97 3.96 -9.85
CA ASN A 135 3.92 4.01 -10.93
C ASN A 135 5.12 4.84 -10.49
N THR A 136 6.26 4.17 -10.29
CA THR A 136 7.46 4.76 -9.68
C THR A 136 8.12 5.82 -10.55
N ASP A 137 8.04 5.67 -11.87
CA ASP A 137 8.63 6.62 -12.81
C ASP A 137 7.87 7.95 -12.73
N ILE A 138 6.55 7.90 -12.78
CA ILE A 138 5.69 9.07 -12.66
C ILE A 138 5.79 9.68 -11.26
N TRP A 139 5.78 8.86 -10.20
CA TRP A 139 6.00 9.32 -8.82
C TRP A 139 7.31 10.12 -8.68
N THR A 140 8.40 9.61 -9.26
CA THR A 140 9.72 10.26 -9.20
C THR A 140 9.72 11.61 -9.90
N LEU A 141 8.98 11.74 -11.00
CA LEU A 141 8.84 13.00 -11.73
C LEU A 141 7.94 14.01 -11.02
N MET A 142 6.84 13.55 -10.39
CA MET A 142 5.92 14.40 -9.62
C MET A 142 6.56 14.91 -8.32
N TYR A 143 7.33 14.06 -7.64
CA TYR A 143 7.92 14.35 -6.33
C TYR A 143 9.44 14.20 -6.34
N PRO A 144 10.19 15.00 -7.13
CA PRO A 144 11.63 14.82 -7.31
C PRO A 144 12.44 15.02 -6.02
N HIS A 145 11.89 15.76 -5.06
CA HIS A 145 12.49 15.97 -3.74
C HIS A 145 12.59 14.68 -2.90
N LEU A 146 11.79 13.65 -3.22
CA LEU A 146 11.85 12.33 -2.58
C LEU A 146 12.92 11.42 -3.18
N GLN A 147 13.60 11.83 -4.26
CA GLN A 147 14.72 11.11 -4.88
C GLN A 147 14.40 9.63 -5.18
N GLY A 148 13.19 9.38 -5.67
CA GLY A 148 12.70 8.04 -6.00
C GLY A 148 12.24 7.19 -4.81
N SER A 149 12.31 7.72 -3.58
CA SER A 149 11.77 7.02 -2.40
C SER A 149 10.25 6.94 -2.45
N LEU A 150 9.71 5.74 -2.23
CA LEU A 150 8.30 5.49 -1.94
C LEU A 150 7.98 5.56 -0.44
N THR A 151 8.93 6.03 0.37
CA THR A 151 8.73 6.23 1.81
C THR A 151 9.09 7.65 2.18
N PHE A 152 8.20 8.33 2.89
CA PHE A 152 8.41 9.70 3.32
C PHE A 152 7.76 9.96 4.68
N LYS A 153 8.09 11.10 5.27
CA LYS A 153 7.58 11.53 6.57
C LYS A 153 7.06 12.96 6.47
N LEU A 154 6.06 13.25 7.28
CA LEU A 154 5.60 14.61 7.50
C LEU A 154 6.24 15.16 8.77
N HIS A 155 6.46 16.48 8.79
CA HIS A 155 6.79 17.15 10.04
C HIS A 155 5.62 17.02 11.02
N THR A 156 5.91 17.00 12.32
CA THR A 156 4.89 16.96 13.36
C THR A 156 3.92 18.13 13.19
N ASP A 157 2.62 17.86 13.34
CA ASP A 157 1.52 18.82 13.21
C ASP A 157 1.45 19.49 11.84
N THR A 158 1.67 18.69 10.78
CA THR A 158 1.55 19.15 9.39
C THR A 158 0.65 18.25 8.55
N THR A 159 0.14 18.84 7.47
CA THR A 159 -0.76 18.23 6.50
C THR A 159 -0.13 18.33 5.12
N GLN A 160 -0.25 17.27 4.33
CA GLN A 160 0.20 17.23 2.95
C GLN A 160 -0.85 16.54 2.08
N ALA A 161 -1.38 17.27 1.10
CA ALA A 161 -2.17 16.68 0.02
C ALA A 161 -1.23 16.13 -1.06
N LEU A 162 -1.50 14.93 -1.56
CA LEU A 162 -0.77 14.27 -2.63
C LEU A 162 -1.75 13.60 -3.58
N GLN A 163 -1.35 13.50 -4.85
CA GLN A 163 -1.99 12.62 -5.81
C GLN A 163 -1.10 11.40 -6.05
N LEU A 164 -1.65 10.21 -5.84
CA LEU A 164 -0.97 8.92 -5.97
C LEU A 164 -1.22 8.33 -7.36
N PRO A 165 -0.20 8.19 -8.23
CA PRO A 165 -0.39 7.73 -9.60
C PRO A 165 -0.37 6.19 -9.67
N TYR A 166 -1.52 5.54 -9.51
CA TYR A 166 -1.60 4.08 -9.64
C TYR A 166 -1.70 3.65 -11.09
N ALA A 167 -1.02 2.56 -11.45
CA ALA A 167 -1.06 1.97 -12.78
C ALA A 167 -0.99 0.45 -12.72
N VAL A 168 -1.37 -0.18 -13.83
CA VAL A 168 -1.08 -1.60 -14.10
C VAL A 168 0.45 -1.76 -14.18
N GLU A 169 1.00 -2.89 -13.74
CA GLU A 169 2.46 -3.05 -13.58
C GLU A 169 3.15 -3.53 -14.85
N THR A 170 2.44 -4.23 -15.75
CA THR A 170 3.04 -4.86 -16.93
C THR A 170 2.22 -4.67 -18.21
N GLN A 171 2.92 -4.69 -19.35
CA GLN A 171 2.28 -4.71 -20.68
C GLN A 171 1.31 -5.89 -20.81
N TRP A 172 1.67 -7.06 -20.31
CA TRP A 172 0.82 -8.24 -20.42
C TRP A 172 -0.51 -8.05 -19.68
N GLU A 173 -0.49 -7.53 -18.45
CA GLU A 173 -1.72 -7.22 -17.71
C GLU A 173 -2.56 -6.18 -18.44
N GLN A 174 -1.93 -5.11 -18.94
CA GLN A 174 -2.64 -4.09 -19.70
C GLN A 174 -3.31 -4.65 -20.95
N ASP A 175 -2.63 -5.52 -21.71
CA ASP A 175 -3.17 -6.15 -22.92
C ASP A 175 -4.37 -7.05 -22.63
N GLN A 176 -4.53 -7.54 -21.39
CA GLN A 176 -5.69 -8.32 -20.96
C GLN A 176 -6.83 -7.46 -20.39
N MET A 177 -6.59 -6.17 -20.13
CA MET A 177 -7.55 -5.27 -19.51
C MET A 177 -8.19 -4.34 -20.54
N HIS A 178 -9.50 -4.19 -20.46
CA HIS A 178 -10.21 -3.13 -21.15
C HIS A 178 -10.23 -1.87 -20.28
N THR A 179 -10.29 -0.67 -20.88
CA THR A 179 -10.39 0.58 -20.11
C THR A 179 -11.57 0.56 -19.12
N ASN A 180 -12.67 -0.10 -19.50
CA ASN A 180 -13.84 -0.24 -18.64
C ASN A 180 -13.55 -1.05 -17.36
N ASP A 181 -12.54 -1.94 -17.39
CA ASP A 181 -12.09 -2.65 -16.19
C ASP A 181 -11.50 -1.69 -15.15
N LEU A 182 -10.92 -0.56 -15.56
CA LEU A 182 -10.44 0.45 -14.63
C LEU A 182 -11.54 1.44 -14.24
N SER A 183 -12.49 1.74 -15.14
CA SER A 183 -13.53 2.74 -14.88
C SER A 183 -14.67 2.23 -14.00
N ASP A 184 -15.07 0.97 -14.16
CA ASP A 184 -16.31 0.42 -13.61
C ASP A 184 -16.07 -0.37 -12.31
N ARG A 185 -14.81 -0.67 -11.99
CA ARG A 185 -14.44 -1.40 -10.78
C ARG A 185 -14.48 -0.49 -9.57
N GLN A 186 -15.03 -1.03 -8.49
CA GLN A 186 -14.85 -0.45 -7.16
C GLN A 186 -13.44 -0.79 -6.66
N PHE A 187 -12.66 0.25 -6.37
CA PHE A 187 -11.37 0.13 -5.73
C PHE A 187 -11.45 0.52 -4.26
N VAL A 188 -10.56 -0.07 -3.46
CA VAL A 188 -10.28 0.36 -2.10
C VAL A 188 -8.78 0.56 -1.93
N LEU A 189 -8.39 1.55 -1.15
CA LEU A 189 -7.01 1.80 -0.77
C LEU A 189 -6.67 1.00 0.49
N ASN A 190 -5.68 0.13 0.41
CA ASN A 190 -5.20 -0.67 1.53
C ASN A 190 -4.07 0.07 2.27
N ILE A 191 -4.37 0.59 3.46
CA ILE A 191 -3.44 1.48 4.19
C ILE A 191 -2.70 0.77 5.33
N THR A 192 -3.18 -0.39 5.80
CA THR A 192 -2.53 -1.22 6.84
C THR A 192 -2.88 -2.69 6.61
N GLN A 193 -2.15 -3.63 7.24
CA GLN A 193 -2.39 -5.07 7.08
C GLN A 193 -2.65 -5.80 8.41
N TYR A 194 -1.97 -5.43 9.50
CA TYR A 194 -2.05 -6.11 10.80
C TYR A 194 -2.03 -5.11 11.96
N PRO A 195 -2.62 -5.46 13.12
CA PRO A 195 -3.60 -6.54 13.31
C PRO A 195 -4.92 -6.27 12.59
N THR A 196 -5.18 -5.01 12.22
CA THR A 196 -6.33 -4.59 11.44
C THR A 196 -5.89 -4.21 10.04
N ARG A 197 -6.58 -4.76 9.03
CA ARG A 197 -6.44 -4.36 7.64
C ARG A 197 -7.48 -3.28 7.35
N LYS A 198 -7.01 -2.03 7.28
CA LYS A 198 -7.84 -0.85 7.03
C LYS A 198 -7.92 -0.59 5.52
N LEU A 199 -9.14 -0.53 5.01
CA LEU A 199 -9.48 -0.39 3.60
C LEU A 199 -10.38 0.83 3.41
N ILE A 200 -9.99 1.79 2.59
CA ILE A 200 -10.77 3.01 2.33
C ILE A 200 -11.37 2.92 0.94
N ALA A 201 -12.67 3.11 0.78
CA ALA A 201 -13.29 3.24 -0.55
C ALA A 201 -12.65 4.38 -1.34
N VAL A 202 -12.53 4.19 -2.66
CA VAL A 202 -12.03 5.20 -3.58
C VAL A 202 -13.11 5.48 -4.61
N ASP A 203 -13.94 6.48 -4.32
CA ASP A 203 -14.97 6.94 -5.26
C ASP A 203 -14.33 7.86 -6.31
N ARG A 204 -14.82 7.78 -7.55
CA ARG A 204 -14.33 8.62 -8.65
C ARG A 204 -15.05 9.96 -8.66
N TYR A 205 -14.34 11.01 -9.05
CA TYR A 205 -14.97 12.27 -9.43
C TYR A 205 -15.58 12.06 -10.82
N ASP A 206 -16.90 11.95 -10.89
CA ASP A 206 -17.65 11.78 -12.14
C ASP A 206 -17.45 12.95 -13.13
#